data_AF-A0A4U3ARA1-F1
#
_entry.id   AF-A0A4U3ARA1-F1
#
_cell.length_a   1.000
_cell.length_b   1.000
_cell.length_c   1.000
_cell.angle_alpha   90.00
_cell.angle_beta   90.00
_cell.angle_gamma   90.00
#
_symmetry.space_group_name_H-M   'P 1'
#
loop_
_entity.id
_entity.type
_entity.pdbx_description
1 polymer ?
#
loop_
_entity_poly.entity_id
_entity_poly.type
_entity_poly.pdbx_seq_one_letter_code
_entity_poly.pdbx_strand_id
1 'polypeptide(L)'
;MKEFKAYNGVLTVDNEKITIKPSRVLGMTKRVMEIYYEDIKKIEFEKPKLLTNGYLRFELISKSGTKRTKLEVTREENAVFFTKKQMKDIESAKKLIESYL
;
A
#
# COMPACT_ATOMS: atom_id res chain seq x y z
N MET A 1 -15.39 3.32 -1.90
CA MET A 1 -14.38 2.22 -1.92
C MET A 1 -13.98 1.92 -3.36
N LYS A 2 -12.69 1.91 -3.67
CA LYS A 2 -12.12 1.50 -4.98
C LYS A 2 -10.99 0.51 -4.76
N GLU A 3 -10.89 -0.49 -5.64
CA GLU A 3 -9.87 -1.54 -5.57
C GLU A 3 -8.87 -1.42 -6.73
N PHE A 4 -7.60 -1.68 -6.43
CA PHE A 4 -6.49 -1.63 -7.36
C PHE A 4 -5.67 -2.91 -7.24
N LYS A 5 -5.56 -3.66 -8.34
CA LYS A 5 -4.76 -4.89 -8.39
C LYS A 5 -3.28 -4.54 -8.48
N ALA A 6 -2.50 -5.09 -7.55
CA ALA A 6 -1.07 -4.92 -7.47
C ALA A 6 -0.35 -6.25 -7.73
N TYR A 7 0.98 -6.21 -7.83
CA TYR A 7 1.77 -7.43 -7.96
C TYR A 7 1.64 -8.26 -6.68
N ASN A 8 1.77 -7.62 -5.51
CA ASN A 8 1.75 -8.32 -4.23
C ASN A 8 0.36 -8.55 -3.63
N GLY A 9 -0.72 -8.15 -4.29
CA GLY A 9 -2.05 -8.27 -3.72
C GLY A 9 -3.06 -7.27 -4.27
N VAL A 10 -3.93 -6.78 -3.40
CA VAL A 10 -4.95 -5.79 -3.73
C VAL A 10 -4.84 -4.62 -2.74
N LEU A 11 -4.78 -3.41 -3.30
CA LEU A 11 -4.92 -2.17 -2.56
C LEU A 11 -6.37 -1.70 -2.65
N THR A 12 -7.01 -1.51 -1.51
CA THR A 12 -8.34 -0.91 -1.43
C THR A 12 -8.21 0.48 -0.84
N VAL A 13 -8.93 1.45 -1.42
CA VAL A 13 -8.97 2.84 -0.97
C VAL A 13 -10.42 3.20 -0.67
N ASP A 14 -10.71 3.57 0.57
CA ASP A 14 -12.00 4.14 0.97
C ASP A 14 -11.83 5.62 1.40
N ASN A 15 -12.71 6.15 2.23
CA ASN A 15 -12.69 7.55 2.67
C ASN A 15 -12.01 7.76 4.02
N GLU A 16 -11.63 6.69 4.72
CA GLU A 16 -10.99 6.75 6.05
C GLU A 16 -9.59 6.14 6.05
N LYS A 17 -9.37 5.13 5.20
CA LYS A 17 -8.17 4.31 5.22
C LYS A 17 -7.85 3.68 3.87
N ILE A 18 -6.67 3.08 3.83
CA ILE A 18 -6.30 2.10 2.81
C ILE A 18 -6.22 0.71 3.44
N THR A 19 -6.50 -0.31 2.64
CA THR A 19 -6.31 -1.71 3.01
C THR A 19 -5.40 -2.40 2.00
N ILE A 20 -4.29 -2.95 2.46
CA ILE A 20 -3.37 -3.77 1.67
C ILE A 20 -3.64 -5.22 2.01
N LYS A 21 -4.18 -5.96 1.04
CA LYS A 21 -4.48 -7.38 1.16
C LYS A 21 -3.47 -8.19 0.34
N PRO A 22 -2.56 -8.94 0.96
CA PRO A 22 -1.56 -9.73 0.25
C PRO A 22 -2.17 -10.84 -0.62
N SER A 23 -1.53 -11.13 -1.74
CA SER A 23 -1.88 -12.27 -2.60
C SER A 23 -1.46 -13.58 -1.93
N ARG A 24 -2.39 -14.54 -1.86
CA ARG A 24 -2.13 -15.88 -1.29
C ARG A 24 -1.12 -16.70 -2.10
N VAL A 25 -0.86 -16.33 -3.35
CA VAL A 25 -0.08 -17.12 -4.31
C VAL A 25 1.42 -16.84 -4.24
N LEU A 26 1.83 -15.68 -3.69
CA LEU A 26 3.23 -15.22 -3.77
C LEU A 26 4.05 -15.47 -2.49
N GLY A 27 3.59 -16.34 -1.57
CA GLY A 27 4.32 -16.63 -0.33
C GLY A 27 4.51 -15.44 0.62
N MET A 28 3.89 -14.29 0.33
CA MET A 28 3.92 -13.11 1.18
C MET A 28 3.05 -13.31 2.42
N THR A 29 3.37 -12.56 3.48
CA THR A 29 2.63 -12.52 4.75
C THR A 29 1.11 -12.52 4.50
N LYS A 30 0.36 -13.31 5.27
CA LYS A 30 -1.10 -13.41 5.14
C LYS A 30 -1.83 -12.23 5.81
N ARG A 31 -1.10 -11.30 6.43
CA ARG A 31 -1.68 -10.23 7.24
C ARG A 31 -2.29 -9.16 6.34
N VAL A 32 -3.59 -8.93 6.50
CA VAL A 32 -4.25 -7.75 5.94
C VAL A 32 -3.81 -6.55 6.75
N MET A 33 -3.35 -5.52 6.07
CA MET A 33 -2.90 -4.29 6.69
C MET A 33 -3.92 -3.19 6.40
N GLU A 34 -4.44 -2.58 7.46
CA GLU A 34 -5.27 -1.38 7.38
C GLU A 34 -4.43 -0.19 7.84
N ILE A 35 -4.43 0.89 7.07
CA ILE A 35 -3.66 2.11 7.37
C ILE A 35 -4.62 3.30 7.25
N TYR A 36 -4.94 3.95 8.36
CA TYR A 36 -5.77 5.16 8.38
C TYR A 36 -4.98 6.34 7.83
N TYR A 37 -5.67 7.27 7.16
CA TYR A 37 -5.01 8.46 6.60
C TYR A 37 -4.29 9.30 7.66
N GLU A 38 -4.87 9.41 8.86
CA GLU A 38 -4.25 10.09 10.01
C GLU A 38 -2.91 9.48 10.45
N ASP A 39 -2.63 8.22 10.11
CA ASP A 39 -1.42 7.51 10.49
C ASP A 39 -0.32 7.57 9.40
N ILE A 40 -0.62 8.10 8.20
CA ILE A 40 0.33 8.22 7.10
C ILE A 40 1.17 9.48 7.31
N LYS A 41 2.47 9.29 7.56
CA LYS A 41 3.45 10.38 7.64
C LYS A 41 3.90 10.82 6.25
N LYS A 42 4.13 9.87 5.35
CA LYS A 42 4.64 10.13 4.00
C LYS A 42 4.30 8.99 3.05
N ILE A 43 4.03 9.35 1.80
CA ILE A 43 3.94 8.40 0.69
C ILE A 43 5.26 8.40 -0.08
N GLU A 44 5.84 7.22 -0.25
CA GLU A 44 6.96 7.00 -1.15
C GLU A 44 6.50 6.26 -2.39
N PHE A 45 6.91 6.75 -3.56
CA PHE A 45 6.52 6.19 -4.84
C PHE A 45 7.73 6.04 -5.75
N GLU A 46 8.04 4.80 -6.13
CA GLU A 46 9.07 4.49 -7.11
C GLU A 46 8.46 3.73 -8.29
N LYS A 47 8.76 4.22 -9.50
CA LYS A 47 8.28 3.61 -10.74
C LYS A 47 9.05 2.32 -11.05
N PRO A 48 8.40 1.31 -11.68
CA PRO A 48 9.09 0.11 -12.13
C PRO A 48 10.19 0.44 -13.14
N LYS A 49 11.36 -0.19 -13.02
CA LYS A 49 12.47 -0.10 -14.00
C LYS A 49 12.42 -1.30 -14.95
N LEU A 50 13.47 -1.51 -15.75
CA LEU A 50 13.48 -2.60 -16.74
C LEU A 50 13.34 -3.99 -16.09
N LEU A 51 13.98 -4.20 -14.93
CA LEU A 51 14.08 -5.50 -14.25
C LEU A 51 13.49 -5.50 -12.84
N THR A 52 12.96 -4.37 -12.37
CA THR A 52 12.46 -4.24 -10.99
C THR A 52 11.03 -3.73 -10.97
N ASN A 53 10.24 -4.29 -10.05
CA ASN A 53 8.92 -3.77 -9.73
C ASN A 53 9.02 -2.38 -9.12
N GLY A 54 7.98 -1.57 -9.33
CA GLY A 54 7.78 -0.32 -8.59
C GLY A 54 7.14 -0.59 -7.23
N TYR A 55 7.10 0.42 -6.38
CA TYR A 55 6.38 0.37 -5.13
C TYR A 55 5.69 1.68 -4.78
N LEU A 56 4.58 1.55 -4.07
CA LEU A 56 3.90 2.60 -3.34
C LEU A 56 3.97 2.21 -1.85
N ARG A 57 4.78 2.92 -1.06
CA ARG A 57 5.01 2.61 0.36
C ARG A 57 4.52 3.74 1.25
N PHE A 58 3.96 3.37 2.39
CA PHE A 58 3.42 4.30 3.38
C PHE A 58 4.33 4.34 4.60
N GLU A 59 5.07 5.43 4.77
CA GLU A 59 5.74 5.72 6.04
C GLU A 59 4.69 6.13 7.07
N LEU A 60 4.74 5.50 8.23
CA LEU A 60 3.72 5.65 9.27
C LEU A 60 4.28 6.51 10.42
N ILE A 61 3.42 7.28 11.08
CA ILE A 61 3.81 8.11 12.23
C ILE A 61 4.34 7.24 13.39
N SER A 62 3.75 6.06 13.59
CA SER A 62 4.19 5.06 14.56
C SER A 62 4.65 3.77 13.89
N LYS A 63 5.68 3.12 14.46
CA LYS A 63 6.11 1.78 14.04
C LYS A 63 5.05 0.69 14.27
N SER A 64 4.04 0.95 15.11
CA SER A 64 2.98 -0.01 15.43
C SER A 64 1.91 -0.17 14.33
N GLY A 65 2.10 0.40 13.15
CA GLY A 65 1.20 0.19 12.01
C GLY A 65 0.04 1.17 11.93
N THR A 66 -0.69 1.35 13.03
CA THR A 66 -1.75 2.37 13.21
C THR A 66 -1.93 2.69 14.69
N LYS A 67 -2.70 3.72 15.05
CA LYS A 67 -3.23 3.88 16.43
C LYS A 67 -3.99 2.65 16.95
N ARG A 68 -4.55 1.84 16.06
CA ARG A 68 -5.41 0.67 16.37
C ARG A 68 -4.65 -0.66 16.38
N THR A 69 -3.43 -0.71 15.84
CA THR A 69 -2.61 -1.93 15.79
C THR A 69 -1.41 -1.76 16.73
N LYS A 70 -1.13 -2.78 17.56
CA LYS A 70 0.03 -2.78 18.50
C LYS A 70 1.26 -3.51 17.94
N LEU A 71 1.19 -4.00 16.72
CA LEU A 71 2.22 -4.86 16.13
C LEU A 71 3.11 -4.04 15.20
N GLU A 72 4.42 -4.32 15.24
CA GLU A 72 5.36 -3.72 14.31
C GLU A 72 4.98 -4.06 12.86
N VAL A 73 5.08 -3.08 11.98
CA VAL A 73 4.77 -3.22 10.56
C VAL A 73 6.05 -3.23 9.77
N THR A 74 6.21 -4.31 8.99
CA THR A 74 7.37 -4.46 8.12
C THR A 74 7.20 -3.60 6.86
N ARG A 75 8.32 -3.33 6.19
CA ARG A 75 8.34 -2.57 4.93
C ARG A 75 7.55 -3.23 3.80
N GLU A 76 7.37 -4.55 3.86
CA GLU A 76 6.62 -5.30 2.85
C GLU A 76 5.11 -5.19 3.07
N GLU A 77 4.68 -5.00 4.33
CA GLU A 77 3.27 -4.94 4.71
C GLU A 77 2.66 -3.55 4.52
N ASN A 78 3.46 -2.50 4.64
CA ASN A 78 3.05 -1.13 4.32
C ASN A 78 3.43 -0.72 2.88
N ALA A 79 3.71 -1.67 2.00
CA ALA A 79 4.03 -1.42 0.60
C ALA A 79 3.13 -2.20 -0.36
N VAL A 80 2.80 -1.54 -1.46
CA VAL A 80 2.15 -2.11 -2.62
C VAL A 80 3.17 -2.16 -3.73
N PHE A 81 3.58 -3.37 -4.12
CA PHE A 81 4.49 -3.57 -5.25
C PHE A 81 3.69 -3.75 -6.53
N PHE A 82 4.20 -3.22 -7.65
CA PHE A 82 3.46 -3.27 -8.91
C PHE A 82 4.38 -3.36 -10.12
N THR A 83 3.87 -3.97 -11.18
CA THR A 83 4.55 -4.10 -12.47
C THR A 83 4.24 -2.90 -13.38
N LYS A 84 4.95 -2.77 -14.51
CA LYS A 84 4.66 -1.76 -15.54
C LYS A 84 3.20 -1.81 -16.02
N LYS A 85 2.60 -3.00 -16.11
CA LYS A 85 1.21 -3.20 -16.54
C LYS A 85 0.19 -2.55 -15.58
N GLN A 86 0.54 -2.46 -14.30
CA GLN A 86 -0.33 -1.93 -13.23
C GLN A 86 -0.02 -0.46 -12.90
N MET A 87 0.99 0.13 -13.53
CA MET A 87 1.50 1.46 -13.19
C MET A 87 0.42 2.55 -13.23
N LYS A 88 -0.40 2.58 -14.30
CA LYS A 88 -1.45 3.58 -14.45
C LYS A 88 -2.51 3.50 -13.34
N ASP A 89 -2.85 2.27 -12.93
CA ASP A 89 -3.81 2.03 -11.87
C ASP A 89 -3.25 2.46 -10.52
N ILE A 90 -1.98 2.14 -10.24
CA ILE A 90 -1.34 2.56 -8.98
C ILE A 90 -1.07 4.06 -8.94
N GLU A 91 -0.75 4.71 -10.05
CA GLU A 91 -0.68 6.18 -10.12
C GLU A 91 -2.06 6.82 -9.83
N SER A 92 -3.15 6.18 -10.29
CA SER A 92 -4.52 6.63 -9.99
C SER A 92 -4.87 6.40 -8.52
N ALA A 93 -4.46 5.26 -7.95
CA ALA A 93 -4.61 4.98 -6.52
C ALA A 93 -3.87 6.00 -5.67
N LYS A 94 -2.61 6.31 -6.02
CA LYS A 94 -1.80 7.33 -5.35
C LYS A 94 -2.51 8.68 -5.33
N LYS A 95 -2.98 9.16 -6.50
CA LYS A 95 -3.71 10.44 -6.60
C LYS A 95 -4.98 10.46 -5.74
N LEU A 96 -5.70 9.34 -5.68
CA LEU A 96 -6.90 9.22 -4.85
C LEU A 96 -6.55 9.27 -3.36
N ILE A 97 -5.51 8.55 -2.93
CA ILE A 97 -5.04 8.58 -1.54
C ILE A 97 -4.59 9.98 -1.14
N GLU A 98 -3.83 10.66 -2.01
CA GLU A 98 -3.37 12.04 -1.78
C GLU A 98 -4.53 13.04 -1.68
N SER A 99 -5.72 12.74 -2.22
CA SER A 99 -6.89 13.60 -2.06
C SER A 99 -7.57 13.49 -0.68
N TYR A 100 -7.16 12.52 0.15
CA TYR A 100 -7.65 12.32 1.51
C TYR A 100 -6.62 12.67 2.60
N LEU A 101 -5.41 13.09 2.22
CA LEU A 101 -4.33 13.53 3.12
C LEU A 101 -4.31 15.07 3.19
#